data_AF-A0A8K1D8J0-F1
#
_entry.id   AF-A0A8K1D8J0-F1
#
_cell.length_a   1.000
_cell.length_b   1.000
_cell.length_c   1.000
_cell.angle_alpha   90.00
_cell.angle_beta   90.00
_cell.angle_gamma   90.00
#
_symmetry.space_group_name_H-M   'P 1'
#
loop_
_entity.id
_entity.type
_entity.pdbx_description
1 polymer ?
#
loop_
_entity_poly.entity_id
_entity_poly.type
_entity_poly.pdbx_seq_one_letter_code
_entity_poly.pdbx_strand_id
1 'polypeptide(L)'
;MAISPNGCLDSWPYPDWTGAAWDQTVWKSINLKDAFWACPLAEECRNWFAFEWEDIEMRRKQLRWTRLPQGFTESLNLFGQALKELLEQFTPENEVQILQYDDDDLLVSGEE
;
A
#
# COMPACT_ATOMS: atom_id res chain seq x y z
N MET A 1 -16.06 -6.03 -14.70
CA MET A 1 -17.22 -6.95 -14.57
C MET A 1 -17.43 -7.59 -15.93
N ALA A 2 -17.42 -8.90 -16.17
CA ALA A 2 -16.82 -10.08 -15.52
C ALA A 2 -16.52 -11.08 -16.68
N ILE A 3 -15.51 -11.95 -16.59
CA ILE A 3 -15.30 -13.04 -17.59
C ILE A 3 -15.23 -14.38 -16.87
N SER A 4 -16.00 -15.33 -17.38
CA SER A 4 -16.66 -16.44 -16.69
C SER A 4 -15.81 -17.72 -16.56
N PRO A 5 -16.24 -18.70 -15.74
CA PRO A 5 -15.72 -20.07 -15.77
C PRO A 5 -15.84 -20.82 -17.11
N ASN A 6 -16.57 -20.28 -18.11
CA ASN A 6 -16.66 -20.76 -19.51
C ASN A 6 -17.42 -19.75 -20.42
N GLY A 7 -17.20 -18.45 -20.28
CA GLY A 7 -18.01 -17.44 -20.97
C GLY A 7 -17.20 -16.20 -21.24
N CYS A 8 -16.36 -16.31 -22.26
CA CYS A 8 -15.52 -15.28 -22.83
C CYS A 8 -16.27 -13.99 -23.15
N LEU A 9 -15.62 -12.86 -22.88
CA LEU A 9 -15.45 -11.82 -23.88
C LEU A 9 -13.95 -11.49 -23.94
N ASP A 10 -13.24 -12.29 -24.74
CA ASP A 10 -11.84 -12.03 -25.07
C ASP A 10 -11.75 -10.74 -25.89
N SER A 11 -10.92 -9.80 -25.44
CA SER A 11 -9.98 -9.03 -26.29
C SER A 11 -9.39 -7.83 -25.53
N TRP A 12 -8.36 -8.06 -24.72
CA TRP A 12 -7.23 -7.14 -24.49
C TRP A 12 -6.02 -8.03 -24.11
N PRO A 13 -4.76 -7.65 -24.46
CA PRO A 13 -3.64 -8.56 -24.53
C PRO A 13 -3.09 -8.82 -23.12
N TYR A 14 -3.66 -9.78 -22.41
CA TYR A 14 -2.99 -10.39 -21.27
C TYR A 14 -2.13 -11.55 -21.78
N PRO A 15 -0.93 -11.78 -21.20
CA PRO A 15 -0.10 -12.93 -21.53
C PRO A 15 -0.91 -14.21 -21.33
N ASP A 16 -0.73 -15.16 -22.24
CA ASP A 16 -1.46 -16.43 -22.27
C ASP A 16 -1.08 -17.30 -21.05
N TRP A 17 -1.91 -17.29 -20.01
CA TRP A 17 -1.71 -18.06 -18.77
C TRP A 17 -2.29 -19.48 -18.84
N THR A 18 -2.55 -20.02 -20.03
CA THR A 18 -3.19 -21.35 -20.22
C THR A 18 -2.37 -22.54 -19.71
N GLY A 19 -1.15 -22.33 -19.20
CA GLY A 19 -0.33 -23.34 -18.53
C GLY A 19 -0.19 -23.18 -17.01
N ALA A 20 -0.73 -22.12 -16.41
CA ALA A 20 -0.72 -21.97 -14.95
C ALA A 20 -1.77 -22.92 -14.38
N ALA A 21 -1.32 -23.97 -13.71
CA ALA A 21 -2.19 -24.79 -12.89
C ALA A 21 -3.04 -23.84 -12.02
N TRP A 22 -4.35 -24.04 -12.00
CA TRP A 22 -5.23 -23.53 -10.94
C TRP A 22 -4.98 -24.29 -9.63
N ASP A 23 -3.71 -24.65 -9.40
CA ASP A 23 -3.16 -24.89 -8.10
C ASP A 23 -3.62 -23.74 -7.22
N GLN A 24 -4.16 -24.09 -6.06
CA GLN A 24 -4.85 -23.19 -5.16
C GLN A 24 -3.84 -22.27 -4.47
N THR A 25 -3.25 -21.35 -5.24
CA THR A 25 -2.41 -20.29 -4.72
C THR A 25 -3.28 -19.37 -3.87
N VAL A 26 -3.21 -19.51 -2.54
CA VAL A 26 -3.95 -18.66 -1.60
C VAL A 26 -3.32 -17.28 -1.61
N TRP A 27 -4.07 -16.29 -2.09
CA TRP A 27 -3.69 -14.89 -2.02
C TRP A 27 -4.29 -14.24 -0.77
N LYS A 28 -3.45 -13.57 0.01
CA LYS A 28 -3.85 -12.74 1.14
C LYS A 28 -3.62 -11.27 0.78
N SER A 29 -4.67 -10.47 0.90
CA SER A 29 -4.56 -9.01 0.82
C SER A 29 -4.19 -8.43 2.18
N ILE A 30 -3.15 -7.61 2.21
CA ILE A 30 -2.69 -6.85 3.37
C ILE A 30 -2.94 -5.39 3.05
N ASN A 31 -3.82 -4.76 3.83
CA ASN A 31 -4.07 -3.34 3.71
C ASN A 31 -3.04 -2.54 4.54
N LEU A 32 -2.41 -1.58 3.89
CA LEU A 32 -1.32 -0.73 4.39
C LEU A 32 -1.78 0.72 4.66
N LYS A 33 -3.09 1.00 4.73
CA LYS A 33 -3.59 2.35 5.01
C LYS A 33 -3.10 2.95 6.33
N ASP A 34 -2.70 2.11 7.29
CA ASP A 34 -2.17 2.57 8.58
C ASP A 34 -0.63 2.61 8.57
N ALA A 35 0.02 2.08 7.52
CA ALA A 35 1.46 2.04 7.39
C ALA A 35 2.08 3.39 6.97
N PHE A 36 1.28 4.40 6.57
CA PHE A 36 1.78 5.78 6.36
C PHE A 36 2.55 6.31 7.57
N TRP A 37 2.19 5.85 8.77
CA TRP A 37 2.80 6.24 10.03
C TRP A 37 4.24 5.71 10.16
N ALA A 38 4.63 4.73 9.36
CA ALA A 38 6.00 4.25 9.26
C ALA A 38 6.91 5.25 8.54
N CYS A 39 6.38 6.06 7.61
CA CYS A 39 7.15 7.04 6.84
C CYS A 39 7.47 8.29 7.68
N PRO A 40 8.75 8.53 8.05
CA PRO A 40 9.14 9.76 8.73
C PRO A 40 8.99 10.96 7.80
N LEU A 41 8.49 12.08 8.35
CA LEU A 41 8.61 13.37 7.69
C LEU A 41 9.97 13.99 7.99
N ALA A 42 10.63 14.49 6.94
CA ALA A 42 11.81 15.35 7.05
C ALA A 42 11.52 16.55 7.96
N GLU A 43 12.51 16.96 8.74
CA GLU A 43 12.31 17.99 9.77
C GLU A 43 11.87 19.33 9.17
N GLU A 44 12.39 19.68 7.99
CA GLU A 44 11.95 20.86 7.24
C GLU A 44 10.46 20.81 6.84
N CYS A 45 9.93 19.60 6.60
CA CYS A 45 8.55 19.40 6.17
C CYS A 45 7.55 19.48 7.33
N ARG A 46 7.97 19.17 8.57
CA ARG A 46 7.07 19.11 9.75
C ARG A 46 6.34 20.42 10.04
N ASN A 47 6.95 21.56 9.69
CA ASN A 47 6.34 22.87 9.91
C ASN A 47 5.16 23.14 8.98
N TRP A 48 5.12 22.53 7.79
CA TRP A 48 4.00 22.64 6.85
C TRP A 48 2.77 21.88 7.34
N PHE A 49 2.99 20.83 8.14
CA PHE A 49 1.95 20.00 8.73
C PHE A 49 1.73 20.35 10.21
N ALA A 50 1.80 21.64 10.55
CA ALA A 50 1.42 22.12 11.88
C ALA A 50 -0.10 22.30 11.97
N PHE A 51 -0.69 21.91 13.10
CA PHE A 51 -2.08 22.16 13.41
C PHE A 51 -2.23 22.64 14.84
N GLU A 52 -3.34 23.30 15.14
CA GLU A 52 -3.64 23.77 16.48
C GLU A 52 -4.66 22.85 17.13
N TRP A 53 -4.42 22.54 18.39
CA TRP A 53 -5.27 21.72 19.23
C TRP A 53 -5.66 22.50 20.47
N GLU A 54 -6.93 22.49 20.81
CA GLU A 54 -7.41 23.07 22.07
C GLU A 54 -7.53 21.97 23.11
N ASP A 55 -6.79 22.12 24.21
CA ASP A 55 -6.87 21.19 25.34
C ASP A 55 -8.19 21.38 26.12
N ILE A 56 -8.54 20.43 26.99
CA ILE A 56 -9.74 20.45 27.84
C ILE A 56 -9.79 21.72 28.72
N GLU A 57 -8.62 22.34 28.95
CA GLU A 57 -8.44 23.60 29.68
C GLU A 57 -8.55 24.87 28.80
N MET A 58 -9.10 24.77 27.58
CA MET A 58 -9.19 25.87 26.60
C MET A 58 -7.83 26.50 26.25
N ARG A 59 -6.75 25.73 26.38
CA ARG A 59 -5.39 26.15 26.02
C ARG A 59 -5.08 25.69 24.59
N ARG A 60 -4.90 26.65 23.68
CA ARG A 60 -4.46 26.38 22.31
C ARG A 60 -2.98 25.97 22.30
N LYS A 61 -2.70 24.79 21.79
CA LYS A 61 -1.35 24.24 21.60
C LYS A 61 -1.12 24.01 20.11
N GLN A 62 0.08 24.30 19.62
CA GLN A 62 0.47 23.94 18.27
C GLN A 62 1.16 22.57 18.29
N LEU A 63 0.62 21.63 17.53
CA LEU A 63 1.18 20.31 17.29
C LEU A 63 1.64 20.20 15.84
N ARG A 64 2.51 19.25 15.55
CA ARG A 64 3.07 19.04 14.21
C ARG A 64 3.15 17.55 13.93
N TRP A 65 2.88 17.16 12.70
CA TRP A 65 3.05 15.78 12.28
C TRP A 65 4.54 15.44 12.13
N THR A 66 4.98 14.35 12.74
CA THR A 66 6.34 13.79 12.58
C THR A 66 6.40 12.64 11.58
N ARG A 67 5.23 12.12 11.21
CA ARG A 67 4.99 11.07 10.23
C ARG A 67 4.01 11.57 9.20
N LEU A 68 3.97 10.92 8.05
CA LEU A 68 3.12 11.30 6.93
C LEU A 68 1.63 11.32 7.37
N PRO A 69 0.95 12.48 7.35
CA PRO A 69 -0.42 12.58 7.83
C PRO A 69 -1.40 11.91 6.87
N GLN A 70 -2.41 11.28 7.45
CA GLN A 70 -3.54 10.73 6.71
C GLN A 70 -4.40 11.88 6.16
N GLY A 71 -4.70 11.85 4.86
CA GLY A 71 -5.47 12.90 4.17
C GLY A 71 -4.64 13.93 3.41
N PHE A 72 -3.30 13.82 3.41
CA PHE A 72 -2.48 14.53 2.42
C PHE A 72 -2.51 13.76 1.09
N THR A 73 -2.91 14.41 0.00
CA THR A 73 -3.18 13.77 -1.30
C THR A 73 -1.95 13.04 -1.84
N GLU A 74 -0.76 13.60 -1.65
CA GLU A 74 0.48 12.97 -2.09
C GLU A 74 1.01 11.90 -1.12
N SER A 75 0.34 11.66 0.02
CA SER A 75 0.76 10.63 0.96
C SER A 75 0.72 9.24 0.35
N LEU A 76 -0.31 8.96 -0.46
CA LEU A 76 -0.48 7.69 -1.18
C LEU A 76 0.69 7.48 -2.15
N ASN A 77 0.95 8.46 -3.01
CA ASN A 77 2.06 8.42 -3.98
C ASN A 77 3.43 8.25 -3.29
N LEU A 78 3.72 9.03 -2.25
CA LEU A 78 5.01 8.99 -1.55
C LEU A 78 5.21 7.66 -0.81
N PHE A 79 4.15 7.15 -0.20
CA PHE A 79 4.18 5.84 0.45
C PHE A 79 4.34 4.71 -0.56
N GLY A 80 3.60 4.75 -1.68
CA GLY A 80 3.71 3.78 -2.77
C GLY A 80 5.12 3.71 -3.35
N GLN A 81 5.79 4.86 -3.52
CA GLN A 81 7.20 4.93 -3.96
C GLN A 81 8.15 4.30 -2.92
N ALA A 82 8.03 4.68 -1.65
CA ALA A 82 8.85 4.12 -0.58
C ALA A 82 8.62 2.61 -0.41
N LEU A 83 7.37 2.16 -0.56
CA LEU A 83 7.00 0.74 -0.51
C LEU A 83 7.62 -0.03 -1.67
N LYS A 84 7.56 0.53 -2.89
CA LYS A 84 8.19 -0.07 -4.06
C LYS A 84 9.70 -0.25 -3.86
N GLU A 85 10.41 0.78 -3.41
CA GLU A 85 11.85 0.71 -3.12
C GLU A 85 12.17 -0.33 -2.03
N LEU A 86 11.29 -0.46 -1.03
CA LEU A 86 11.42 -1.48 0.01
C LEU A 86 11.22 -2.90 -0.54
N LEU A 87 10.22 -3.10 -1.40
CA LEU A 87 9.93 -4.39 -2.04
C LEU A 87 11.01 -4.81 -3.03
N GLU A 88 11.63 -3.87 -3.75
CA GLU A 88 12.78 -4.15 -4.63
C GLU A 88 14.00 -4.69 -3.86
N GLN A 89 14.15 -4.29 -2.59
CA GLN A 89 15.21 -4.80 -1.70
C GLN A 89 14.78 -6.06 -0.94
N PHE A 90 13.49 -6.35 -0.90
CA PHE A 90 12.95 -7.51 -0.21
C PHE A 90 13.05 -8.75 -1.09
N THR A 91 13.84 -9.72 -0.65
CA THR A 91 13.87 -11.04 -1.29
C THR A 91 13.03 -12.00 -0.42
N PRO A 92 11.83 -12.41 -0.88
CA PRO A 92 11.03 -13.37 -0.13
C PRO A 92 11.80 -14.69 0.05
N GLU A 93 11.73 -15.24 1.25
CA GLU A 93 12.15 -16.62 1.51
C GLU A 93 11.01 -17.56 1.12
N ASN A 94 11.31 -18.66 0.41
CA ASN A 94 10.36 -19.63 -0.17
C ASN A 94 9.64 -19.14 -1.44
N GLU A 95 8.75 -19.96 -2.01
CA GLU A 95 7.92 -19.64 -3.19
C GLU A 95 6.80 -18.61 -2.87
N VAL A 96 7.13 -17.58 -2.09
CA VAL A 96 6.22 -16.50 -1.73
C VAL A 96 6.29 -15.41 -2.80
N GLN A 97 5.14 -15.03 -3.36
CA GLN A 97 5.05 -13.91 -4.30
C GLN A 97 4.37 -12.73 -3.62
N ILE A 98 4.95 -11.54 -3.76
CA ILE A 98 4.39 -10.29 -3.26
C ILE A 98 4.13 -9.37 -4.44
N LEU A 99 2.89 -8.89 -4.55
CA LEU A 99 2.46 -7.95 -5.57
C LEU A 99 1.86 -6.72 -4.90
N GLN A 100 2.38 -5.54 -5.24
CA GLN A 100 1.78 -4.27 -4.85
C GLN A 100 0.54 -4.01 -5.71
N TYR A 101 -0.61 -3.84 -5.07
CA TYR A 101 -1.89 -3.52 -5.70
C TYR A 101 -2.34 -2.15 -5.18
N ASP A 102 -2.35 -1.15 -6.05
CA ASP A 102 -2.57 0.25 -5.64
C ASP A 102 -1.48 0.79 -4.67
N ASP A 103 -1.67 2.00 -4.16
CA ASP A 103 -0.72 2.66 -3.26
C ASP A 103 -0.76 2.10 -1.82
N ASP A 104 -1.85 1.43 -1.40
CA ASP A 104 -2.07 0.99 -0.02
C ASP A 104 -2.44 -0.48 0.17
N ASP A 105 -2.36 -1.35 -0.84
CA ASP A 105 -2.58 -2.80 -0.66
C ASP A 105 -1.42 -3.67 -1.18
N LEU A 106 -1.16 -4.77 -0.48
CA LEU A 106 -0.26 -5.84 -0.90
C LEU A 106 -1.00 -7.15 -1.05
N LEU A 107 -0.76 -7.85 -2.15
CA LEU A 107 -1.18 -9.21 -2.36
C LEU A 107 0.02 -10.13 -2.12
N VAL A 108 -0.14 -11.06 -1.19
CA VAL A 108 0.88 -12.05 -0.85
C VAL A 108 0.34 -13.44 -1.14
N SER A 109 1.08 -14.24 -1.90
CA SER A 109 0.83 -15.67 -2.05
C SER A 109 2.01 -16.48 -1.53
N GLY A 110 1.72 -17.70 -1.09
CA GLY A 110 2.70 -18.70 -0.68
C GLY A 110 2.00 -20.01 -0.36
N GLU A 111 2.75 -21.11 -0.39
CA GLU A 111 2.28 -22.39 0.15
C GLU A 111 2.13 -22.29 1.69
N GLU A 112 1.15 -22.97 2.26
CA GLU A 112 0.85 -22.95 3.70
C GLU A 112 1.85 -23.76 4.53
#